data_AF-A0A3D3GYA9-F1
#
_entry.id   AF-A0A3D3GYA9-F1
#
_cell.length_a   1.000
_cell.length_b   1.000
_cell.length_c   1.000
_cell.angle_alpha   90.00
_cell.angle_beta   90.00
_cell.angle_gamma   90.00
#
_symmetry.space_group_name_H-M   'P 1'
#
loop_
_entity.id
_entity.type
_entity.pdbx_description
1 polymer ?
#
loop_
_entity_poly.entity_id
_entity_poly.type
_entity_poly.pdbx_seq_one_letter_code
_entity_poly.pdbx_strand_id
1 'polypeptide(L)'
;DACTYYETMSTIDRFQWQMENVSGVQSAVSLSSISKLVNAGYNEGNPKWRVIPRNQQTLVQSIARVPSSSGLLNSDCSVMPVILFLQDHKADTINTVIEAVKKTASELGNEQVQFKLASGPVGVMAATNEAVAKAQLPMMLYVYGAVIALCLISFRSIRATIVVVLPLFVVSTLAQWLMTVLDIGLTVSTLPVIALGVGIGVDYGIYILSTMSSKLKAGMNVEDAYLAALKERGSAVLITGLTLAIGVSTWFFSDLKFQVDMGILLTFMFLVNMLAAIIILPALSAFLWPEKGHDKK
;
A
#
# COMPACT_ATOMS: atom_id res chain seq x y z
N ASP A 1 -29.81 4.45 -24.59
CA ASP A 1 -30.27 3.23 -25.32
C ASP A 1 -29.18 2.19 -25.65
N ALA A 2 -27.94 2.30 -25.15
CA ALA A 2 -26.85 1.39 -25.57
C ALA A 2 -27.13 -0.10 -25.27
N CYS A 3 -27.88 -0.38 -24.20
CA CYS A 3 -28.34 -1.72 -23.80
C CYS A 3 -29.29 -2.41 -24.81
N THR A 4 -29.81 -1.68 -25.79
CA THR A 4 -30.73 -2.21 -26.81
C THR A 4 -30.00 -2.69 -28.07
N TYR A 5 -28.68 -2.47 -28.17
CA TYR A 5 -27.88 -2.87 -29.31
C TYR A 5 -27.15 -4.18 -29.05
N TYR A 6 -27.24 -5.11 -30.01
CA TYR A 6 -26.62 -6.42 -29.93
C TYR A 6 -25.10 -6.33 -29.76
N GLU A 7 -24.42 -5.45 -30.50
CA GLU A 7 -22.96 -5.32 -30.44
C GLU A 7 -22.47 -4.90 -29.04
N THR A 8 -23.14 -3.92 -28.42
CA THR A 8 -22.85 -3.49 -27.05
C THR A 8 -23.03 -4.63 -26.06
N MET A 9 -24.20 -5.28 -26.11
CA MET A 9 -24.54 -6.38 -25.20
C MET A 9 -23.62 -7.59 -25.39
N SER A 10 -23.26 -7.90 -26.64
CA SER A 10 -22.32 -8.98 -26.96
C SER A 10 -20.91 -8.67 -26.48
N THR A 11 -20.48 -7.41 -26.56
CA THR A 11 -19.16 -6.98 -26.04
C THR A 11 -19.11 -7.12 -24.51
N ILE A 12 -20.17 -6.73 -23.81
CA ILE A 12 -20.31 -6.91 -22.36
C ILE A 12 -20.32 -8.41 -21.99
N ASP A 13 -21.03 -9.25 -22.76
CA ASP A 13 -21.09 -10.69 -22.50
C ASP A 13 -19.74 -11.38 -22.70
N ARG A 14 -18.99 -11.01 -23.75
CA ARG A 14 -17.62 -11.50 -23.97
C ARG A 14 -16.69 -11.08 -22.84
N PHE A 15 -16.80 -9.84 -22.38
CA PHE A 15 -16.04 -9.34 -21.23
C PHE A 15 -16.36 -10.17 -19.98
N GLN A 16 -17.65 -10.35 -19.66
CA GLN A 16 -18.08 -11.15 -18.51
C GLN A 16 -17.53 -12.58 -18.60
N TRP A 17 -17.67 -13.25 -19.74
CA TRP A 17 -17.22 -14.62 -19.93
C TRP A 17 -15.71 -14.76 -19.74
N GLN A 18 -14.91 -13.81 -20.25
CA GLN A 18 -13.46 -13.84 -20.01
C GLN A 18 -13.13 -13.68 -18.52
N MET A 19 -13.82 -12.77 -17.81
CA MET A 19 -13.59 -12.54 -16.39
C MET A 19 -14.00 -13.73 -15.50
N GLU A 20 -15.08 -14.44 -15.85
CA GLU A 20 -15.49 -15.67 -15.12
C GLU A 20 -14.42 -16.77 -15.16
N ASN A 21 -13.54 -16.76 -16.16
CA ASN A 21 -12.46 -17.73 -16.31
C ASN A 21 -11.13 -17.27 -15.69
N VAL A 22 -11.08 -16.07 -15.09
CA VAL A 22 -9.88 -15.58 -14.41
C VAL A 22 -9.75 -16.23 -13.03
N SER A 23 -8.55 -16.72 -12.71
CA SER A 23 -8.25 -17.27 -11.39
C SER A 23 -8.59 -16.26 -10.29
N GLY A 24 -9.44 -16.67 -9.35
CA GLY A 24 -9.90 -15.85 -8.24
C GLY A 24 -11.28 -15.21 -8.41
N VAL A 25 -11.88 -15.31 -9.60
CA VAL A 25 -13.29 -14.94 -9.82
C VAL A 25 -14.18 -16.18 -9.61
N GLN A 26 -15.16 -16.10 -8.70
CA GLN A 26 -16.11 -17.17 -8.45
C GLN A 26 -17.32 -17.11 -9.39
N SER A 27 -17.81 -15.90 -9.67
CA SER A 27 -18.92 -15.68 -10.59
C SER A 27 -18.93 -14.24 -11.09
N ALA A 28 -19.63 -14.01 -12.20
CA ALA A 28 -19.88 -12.67 -12.70
C ALA A 28 -21.35 -12.48 -13.07
N VAL A 29 -21.85 -11.25 -12.90
CA VAL A 29 -23.21 -10.87 -13.25
C VAL A 29 -23.19 -9.57 -14.04
N SER A 30 -23.94 -9.52 -15.13
CA SER A 30 -24.14 -8.30 -15.92
C SER A 30 -25.55 -8.29 -16.50
N LEU A 31 -25.94 -7.16 -17.11
CA LEU A 31 -27.20 -7.09 -17.84
C LEU A 31 -27.32 -8.16 -18.94
N SER A 32 -26.19 -8.54 -19.56
CA SER A 32 -26.16 -9.52 -20.64
C SER A 32 -26.52 -10.94 -20.18
N SER A 33 -26.04 -11.36 -19.00
CA SER A 33 -26.40 -12.67 -18.45
C SER A 33 -27.87 -12.75 -18.05
N ILE A 34 -28.43 -11.66 -17.52
CA ILE A 34 -29.88 -11.57 -17.23
C ILE A 34 -30.71 -11.57 -18.51
N SER A 35 -30.31 -10.81 -19.54
CA SER A 35 -30.99 -10.80 -20.85
C SER A 35 -31.07 -12.21 -21.45
N LYS A 36 -29.97 -12.98 -21.42
CA LYS A 36 -29.95 -14.39 -21.86
C LYS A 36 -30.92 -15.27 -21.08
N LEU A 37 -31.00 -15.09 -19.76
CA LEU A 37 -31.89 -15.85 -18.89
C LEU A 37 -33.36 -15.53 -19.17
N VAL A 38 -33.70 -14.24 -19.29
CA VAL A 38 -35.06 -13.77 -19.62
C VAL A 38 -35.48 -14.24 -21.01
N ASN A 39 -34.58 -14.15 -22.00
CA ASN A 39 -34.85 -14.64 -23.35
C ASN A 39 -35.19 -16.14 -23.35
N ALA A 40 -34.41 -16.96 -22.64
CA ALA A 40 -34.76 -18.38 -22.47
C ALA A 40 -36.08 -18.57 -21.72
N GLY A 41 -36.37 -17.75 -20.71
CA GLY A 41 -37.64 -17.76 -19.97
C GLY A 41 -38.86 -17.51 -20.85
N TYR A 42 -38.77 -16.58 -21.81
CA TYR A 42 -39.83 -16.36 -22.80
C TYR A 42 -39.96 -17.48 -23.84
N ASN A 43 -38.95 -18.37 -23.92
CA ASN A 43 -38.92 -19.53 -24.81
C ASN A 43 -39.00 -20.83 -24.00
N GLU A 44 -39.97 -20.91 -23.08
CA GLU A 44 -40.28 -22.11 -22.27
C GLU A 44 -39.09 -22.63 -21.43
N GLY A 45 -38.12 -21.78 -21.11
CA GLY A 45 -36.91 -22.15 -20.39
C GLY A 45 -35.88 -22.93 -21.21
N ASN A 46 -36.05 -23.01 -22.54
CA ASN A 46 -35.20 -23.81 -23.41
C ASN A 46 -33.73 -23.31 -23.39
N PRO A 47 -32.75 -24.16 -23.00
CA PRO A 47 -31.35 -23.78 -22.92
C PRO A 47 -30.75 -23.22 -24.22
N LYS A 48 -31.26 -23.63 -25.39
CA LYS A 48 -30.80 -23.12 -26.70
C LYS A 48 -31.05 -21.62 -26.89
N TRP A 49 -32.03 -21.07 -26.16
CA TRP A 49 -32.39 -19.66 -26.19
C TRP A 49 -31.64 -18.82 -25.15
N ARG A 50 -30.71 -19.40 -24.38
CA ARG A 50 -29.80 -18.67 -23.48
C ARG A 50 -28.67 -17.97 -24.26
N VAL A 51 -29.07 -17.13 -25.20
CA VAL A 51 -28.21 -16.33 -26.08
C VAL A 51 -28.72 -14.90 -26.11
N ILE A 52 -27.85 -13.94 -26.39
CA ILE A 52 -28.27 -12.54 -26.55
C ILE A 52 -29.10 -12.44 -27.84
N PRO A 53 -30.33 -11.92 -27.79
CA PRO A 53 -31.14 -11.73 -28.99
C PRO A 53 -30.44 -10.81 -30.00
N ARG A 54 -30.31 -11.27 -31.25
CA ARG A 54 -29.77 -10.46 -32.36
C ARG A 54 -30.76 -9.40 -32.85
N ASN A 55 -32.05 -9.67 -32.71
CA ASN A 55 -33.10 -8.71 -33.07
C ASN A 55 -33.29 -7.70 -31.93
N GLN A 56 -33.23 -6.41 -32.28
CA GLN A 56 -33.34 -5.31 -31.32
C GLN A 56 -34.67 -5.33 -30.53
N GLN A 57 -35.79 -5.66 -31.15
CA GLN A 57 -37.09 -5.69 -30.47
C GLN A 57 -37.13 -6.81 -29.43
N THR A 58 -36.62 -7.99 -29.77
CA THR A 58 -36.49 -9.11 -28.81
C THR A 58 -35.51 -8.77 -27.68
N LEU A 59 -34.41 -8.08 -27.99
CA LEU A 59 -33.45 -7.64 -26.98
C LEU A 59 -34.10 -6.64 -26.01
N VAL A 60 -34.84 -5.64 -26.52
CA VAL A 60 -35.62 -4.70 -25.71
C VAL A 60 -36.59 -5.46 -24.80
N GLN A 61 -37.33 -6.45 -25.32
CA GLN A 61 -38.23 -7.27 -24.50
C GLN A 61 -37.50 -8.03 -23.39
N SER A 62 -36.29 -8.53 -23.66
CA SER A 62 -35.48 -9.28 -22.68
C SER A 62 -34.95 -8.41 -21.54
N ILE A 63 -34.77 -7.10 -21.76
CA ILE A 63 -34.27 -6.15 -20.74
C ILE A 63 -35.36 -5.29 -20.11
N ALA A 64 -36.55 -5.20 -20.72
CA ALA A 64 -37.63 -4.30 -20.28
C ALA A 64 -38.09 -4.53 -18.82
N ARG A 65 -37.88 -5.75 -18.28
CA ARG A 65 -38.23 -6.11 -16.90
C ARG A 65 -37.07 -5.95 -15.92
N VAL A 66 -35.92 -5.46 -16.35
CA VAL A 66 -34.78 -5.18 -15.48
C VAL A 66 -34.88 -3.72 -15.05
N PRO A 67 -35.35 -3.42 -13.82
CA PRO A 67 -35.45 -2.05 -13.36
C PRO A 67 -34.05 -1.49 -13.10
N SER A 68 -33.89 -0.16 -13.19
CA SER A 68 -32.63 0.50 -12.83
C SER A 68 -32.25 0.30 -11.35
N SER A 69 -33.23 0.03 -10.48
CA SER A 69 -33.00 -0.36 -9.08
C SER A 69 -32.27 -1.70 -8.91
N SER A 70 -32.19 -2.54 -9.96
CA SER A 70 -31.38 -3.76 -9.94
C SER A 70 -29.87 -3.47 -9.85
N GLY A 71 -29.46 -2.23 -10.16
CA GLY A 71 -28.05 -1.85 -10.24
C GLY A 71 -27.33 -2.37 -11.49
N LEU A 72 -28.00 -3.08 -12.42
CA LEU A 72 -27.39 -3.63 -13.64
C LEU A 72 -27.42 -2.67 -14.84
N LEU A 73 -28.13 -1.56 -14.72
CA LEU A 73 -28.24 -0.49 -15.70
C LEU A 73 -28.73 0.80 -15.04
N ASN A 74 -28.36 1.95 -15.60
CA ASN A 74 -29.01 3.23 -15.32
C ASN A 74 -30.14 3.53 -16.31
N SER A 75 -30.91 4.60 -16.06
CA SER A 75 -32.14 4.92 -16.78
C SER A 75 -31.96 5.14 -18.30
N ASP A 76 -30.79 5.55 -18.74
CA ASP A 76 -30.43 5.82 -20.14
C ASP A 76 -29.54 4.74 -20.76
N CYS A 77 -29.22 3.67 -20.01
CA CYS A 77 -28.28 2.63 -20.40
C CYS A 77 -26.90 3.16 -20.83
N SER A 78 -26.44 4.27 -20.27
CA SER A 78 -25.06 4.75 -20.48
C SER A 78 -24.06 4.06 -19.55
N VAL A 79 -24.53 3.48 -18.44
CA VAL A 79 -23.72 2.74 -17.47
C VAL A 79 -24.35 1.38 -17.20
N MET A 80 -23.60 0.32 -17.47
CA MET A 80 -24.00 -1.08 -17.26
C MET A 80 -22.85 -1.82 -16.57
N PRO A 81 -22.91 -2.06 -15.25
CA PRO A 81 -21.83 -2.72 -14.53
C PRO A 81 -21.75 -4.22 -14.86
N VAL A 82 -20.50 -4.71 -14.84
CA VAL A 82 -20.18 -6.14 -14.76
C VAL A 82 -19.66 -6.39 -13.36
N ILE A 83 -20.45 -7.09 -12.55
CA ILE A 83 -20.15 -7.37 -11.14
C ILE A 83 -19.37 -8.67 -11.07
N LEU A 84 -18.14 -8.62 -10.57
CA LEU A 84 -17.30 -9.80 -10.35
C LEU A 84 -17.31 -10.15 -8.86
N PHE A 85 -17.66 -11.39 -8.54
CA PHE A 85 -17.59 -11.93 -7.18
C PHE A 85 -16.27 -12.68 -7.03
N LEU A 86 -15.39 -12.19 -6.15
CA LEU A 86 -14.07 -12.77 -5.94
C LEU A 86 -14.09 -13.81 -4.83
N GLN A 87 -13.13 -14.74 -4.88
CA GLN A 87 -12.99 -15.78 -3.86
C GLN A 87 -12.55 -15.24 -2.50
N ASP A 88 -11.76 -14.18 -2.50
CA ASP A 88 -11.23 -13.51 -1.32
C ASP A 88 -10.93 -12.03 -1.63
N HIS A 89 -10.48 -11.31 -0.60
CA HIS A 89 -10.09 -9.90 -0.69
C HIS A 89 -8.57 -9.72 -0.55
N LYS A 90 -7.77 -10.73 -0.92
CA LYS A 90 -6.30 -10.67 -0.80
C LYS A 90 -5.69 -9.88 -1.95
N ALA A 91 -4.53 -9.26 -1.69
CA ALA A 91 -3.83 -8.44 -2.67
C ALA A 91 -3.51 -9.19 -3.95
N ASP A 92 -3.04 -10.44 -3.87
CA ASP A 92 -2.66 -11.25 -5.04
C ASP A 92 -3.86 -11.54 -5.96
N THR A 93 -5.00 -11.95 -5.38
CA THR A 93 -6.25 -12.18 -6.11
C THR A 93 -6.73 -10.90 -6.78
N ILE A 94 -6.75 -9.79 -6.02
CA ILE A 94 -7.19 -8.49 -6.51
C ILE A 94 -6.29 -8.02 -7.68
N ASN A 95 -4.97 -8.12 -7.54
CA ASN A 95 -4.02 -7.73 -8.58
C ASN A 95 -4.20 -8.57 -9.86
N THR A 96 -4.32 -9.90 -9.71
CA THR A 96 -4.54 -10.83 -10.84
C THR A 96 -5.80 -10.46 -11.62
N VAL A 97 -6.89 -10.20 -10.90
CA VAL A 97 -8.18 -9.83 -11.52
C VAL A 97 -8.10 -8.45 -12.17
N ILE A 98 -7.48 -7.46 -11.52
CA ILE A 98 -7.32 -6.11 -12.11
C ILE A 98 -6.48 -6.16 -13.38
N GLU A 99 -5.39 -6.93 -13.40
CA GLU A 99 -4.56 -7.09 -14.60
C GLU A 99 -5.36 -7.71 -15.74
N ALA A 100 -6.13 -8.76 -15.45
CA ALA A 100 -7.02 -9.37 -16.43
C ALA A 100 -8.09 -8.37 -16.92
N VAL A 101 -8.71 -7.60 -16.02
CA VAL A 101 -9.69 -6.56 -16.38
C VAL A 101 -9.05 -5.51 -17.27
N LYS A 102 -7.87 -4.97 -16.92
CA LYS A 102 -7.17 -3.95 -17.71
C LYS A 102 -6.85 -4.47 -19.12
N LYS A 103 -6.38 -5.71 -19.22
CA LYS A 103 -6.08 -6.37 -20.50
C LYS A 103 -7.34 -6.59 -21.34
N THR A 104 -8.37 -7.22 -20.79
CA THR A 104 -9.63 -7.47 -21.51
C THR A 104 -10.33 -6.17 -21.88
N ALA A 105 -10.26 -5.15 -21.03
CA ALA A 105 -10.78 -3.81 -21.32
C ALA A 105 -10.09 -3.17 -22.52
N SER A 106 -8.77 -3.33 -22.69
CA SER A 106 -8.06 -2.78 -23.85
C SER A 106 -8.28 -3.60 -25.12
N GLU A 107 -8.54 -4.91 -25.01
CA GLU A 107 -8.83 -5.78 -26.15
C GLU A 107 -10.26 -5.62 -26.69
N LEU A 108 -11.25 -5.49 -25.81
CA LEU A 108 -12.68 -5.45 -26.17
C LEU A 108 -13.26 -4.04 -26.21
N GLY A 109 -12.60 -3.06 -25.58
CA GLY A 109 -13.03 -1.67 -25.56
C GLY A 109 -12.94 -1.02 -26.95
N ASN A 110 -13.89 -0.15 -27.28
CA ASN A 110 -13.91 0.62 -28.52
C ASN A 110 -14.55 2.01 -28.28
N GLU A 111 -14.77 2.80 -29.33
CA GLU A 111 -15.37 4.14 -29.20
C GLU A 111 -16.80 4.12 -28.61
N GLN A 112 -17.52 3.01 -28.74
CA GLN A 112 -18.90 2.84 -28.26
C GLN A 112 -18.98 2.24 -26.85
N VAL A 113 -18.01 1.40 -26.47
CA VAL A 113 -17.97 0.70 -25.18
C VAL A 113 -16.61 0.93 -24.52
N GLN A 114 -16.62 1.68 -23.42
CA GLN A 114 -15.44 1.87 -22.58
C GLN A 114 -15.62 1.14 -21.25
N PHE A 115 -14.73 0.18 -20.99
CA PHE A 115 -14.66 -0.48 -19.69
C PHE A 115 -13.86 0.39 -18.73
N LYS A 116 -14.49 0.78 -17.62
CA LYS A 116 -13.84 1.48 -16.53
C LYS A 116 -13.85 0.59 -15.30
N LEU A 117 -12.70 0.48 -14.65
CA LEU A 117 -12.60 -0.08 -13.30
C LEU A 117 -13.42 0.83 -12.37
N ALA A 118 -14.64 0.42 -12.01
CA ALA A 118 -15.50 1.20 -11.17
C ALA A 118 -16.43 0.35 -10.29
N SER A 119 -16.61 0.82 -9.05
CA SER A 119 -17.53 0.37 -8.00
C SER A 119 -17.23 -0.98 -7.33
N GLY A 120 -17.70 -1.13 -6.09
CA GLY A 120 -17.49 -2.27 -5.21
C GLY A 120 -16.29 -2.10 -4.24
N PRO A 121 -16.31 -2.73 -3.05
CA PRO A 121 -15.22 -2.64 -2.07
C PRO A 121 -13.85 -2.98 -2.68
N VAL A 122 -13.78 -3.99 -3.53
CA VAL A 122 -12.55 -4.41 -4.24
C VAL A 122 -12.04 -3.33 -5.20
N GLY A 123 -12.91 -2.67 -5.97
CA GLY A 123 -12.51 -1.60 -6.89
C GLY A 123 -11.96 -0.38 -6.15
N VAL A 124 -12.52 -0.06 -4.98
CA VAL A 124 -11.99 1.00 -4.10
C VAL A 124 -10.64 0.59 -3.49
N MET A 125 -10.51 -0.66 -3.01
CA MET A 125 -9.24 -1.19 -2.50
C MET A 125 -8.15 -1.18 -3.58
N ALA A 126 -8.49 -1.59 -4.81
CA ALA A 126 -7.62 -1.56 -5.98
C ALA A 126 -7.08 -0.15 -6.27
N ALA A 127 -7.98 0.83 -6.40
CA ALA A 127 -7.62 2.22 -6.67
C ALA A 127 -6.78 2.81 -5.54
N THR A 128 -7.12 2.47 -4.30
CA THR A 128 -6.38 2.88 -3.10
C THR A 128 -4.96 2.30 -3.09
N ASN A 129 -4.81 1.00 -3.36
CA ASN A 129 -3.52 0.34 -3.44
C ASN A 129 -2.64 0.94 -4.55
N GLU A 130 -3.22 1.22 -5.72
CA GLU A 130 -2.50 1.88 -6.83
C GLU A 130 -2.04 3.29 -6.44
N ALA A 131 -2.89 4.07 -5.74
CA ALA A 131 -2.54 5.39 -5.24
C ALA A 131 -1.44 5.35 -4.17
N VAL A 132 -1.54 4.41 -3.21
CA VAL A 132 -0.55 4.22 -2.14
C VAL A 132 0.79 3.79 -2.72
N ALA A 133 0.81 2.83 -3.66
CA ALA A 133 2.03 2.38 -4.31
C ALA A 133 2.72 3.52 -5.08
N LYS A 134 1.95 4.36 -5.79
CA LYS A 134 2.46 5.55 -6.47
C LYS A 134 2.99 6.61 -5.49
N ALA A 135 2.38 6.72 -4.31
CA ALA A 135 2.77 7.70 -3.29
C ALA A 135 3.96 7.25 -2.43
N GLN A 136 4.22 5.94 -2.31
CA GLN A 136 5.25 5.40 -1.43
C GLN A 136 6.66 5.88 -1.80
N LEU A 137 7.03 5.75 -3.08
CA LEU A 137 8.35 6.15 -3.58
C LEU A 137 8.60 7.66 -3.39
N PRO A 138 7.73 8.58 -3.86
CA PRO A 138 7.95 10.01 -3.65
C PRO A 138 7.94 10.38 -2.17
N MET A 139 7.09 9.75 -1.35
CA MET A 139 7.09 9.98 0.10
C MET A 139 8.43 9.59 0.72
N MET A 140 8.95 8.39 0.43
CA MET A 140 10.26 7.97 0.93
C MET A 140 11.37 8.93 0.47
N LEU A 141 11.36 9.35 -0.80
CA LEU A 141 12.31 10.32 -1.32
C LEU A 141 12.23 11.67 -0.61
N TYR A 142 11.03 12.18 -0.33
CA TYR A 142 10.86 13.45 0.37
C TYR A 142 11.28 13.35 1.83
N VAL A 143 10.93 12.27 2.53
CA VAL A 143 11.33 12.04 3.93
C VAL A 143 12.84 11.89 4.04
N TYR A 144 13.46 10.99 3.27
CA TYR A 144 14.92 10.82 3.29
C TYR A 144 15.65 12.07 2.79
N GLY A 145 15.13 12.73 1.75
CA GLY A 145 15.69 13.99 1.26
C GLY A 145 15.69 15.08 2.33
N ALA A 146 14.58 15.24 3.06
CA ALA A 146 14.47 16.18 4.18
C ALA A 146 15.44 15.81 5.32
N VAL A 147 15.50 14.54 5.71
CA VAL A 147 16.43 14.05 6.75
C VAL A 147 17.88 14.31 6.35
N ILE A 148 18.28 13.94 5.13
CA ILE A 148 19.63 14.17 4.60
C ILE A 148 19.96 15.66 4.60
N ALA A 149 19.05 16.51 4.13
CA ALA A 149 19.24 17.95 4.11
C ALA A 149 19.42 18.51 5.52
N LEU A 150 18.57 18.13 6.48
CA LEU A 150 18.66 18.56 7.87
C LEU A 150 19.95 18.09 8.54
N CYS A 151 20.36 16.83 8.32
CA CYS A 151 21.64 16.32 8.82
C CYS A 151 22.84 17.07 8.21
N LEU A 152 22.82 17.35 6.90
CA LEU A 152 23.87 18.12 6.24
C LEU A 152 23.93 19.57 6.76
N ILE A 153 22.79 20.20 7.03
CA ILE A 153 22.74 21.56 7.60
C ILE A 153 23.27 21.56 9.05
N SER A 154 22.80 20.63 9.88
CA SER A 154 23.18 20.56 11.30
C SER A 154 24.63 20.16 11.53
N PHE A 155 25.12 19.13 10.81
CA PHE A 155 26.45 18.58 11.05
C PHE A 155 27.51 19.06 10.06
N ARG A 156 27.11 19.63 8.91
CA ARG A 156 28.01 20.03 7.81
C ARG A 156 28.99 18.92 7.41
N SER A 157 28.56 17.66 7.53
CA SER A 157 29.40 16.48 7.29
C SER A 157 28.59 15.36 6.65
N ILE A 158 29.08 14.89 5.50
CA ILE A 158 28.49 13.75 4.78
C ILE A 158 28.65 12.47 5.60
N ARG A 159 29.77 12.29 6.31
CA ARG A 159 30.00 11.12 7.17
C ARG A 159 28.98 11.03 8.29
N ALA A 160 28.72 12.17 8.96
CA ALA A 160 27.71 12.28 10.01
C ALA A 160 26.32 11.92 9.48
N THR A 161 25.99 12.40 8.29
CA THR A 161 24.70 12.14 7.65
C THR A 161 24.52 10.64 7.34
N ILE A 162 25.54 9.99 6.79
CA ILE A 162 25.50 8.55 6.50
C ILE A 162 25.29 7.73 7.79
N VAL A 163 25.97 8.09 8.88
CA VAL A 163 25.85 7.40 10.17
C VAL A 163 24.42 7.46 10.74
N VAL A 164 23.66 8.53 10.49
CA VAL A 164 22.25 8.63 10.92
C VAL A 164 21.30 7.96 9.94
N VAL A 165 21.50 8.16 8.64
CA VAL A 165 20.56 7.70 7.60
C VAL A 165 20.60 6.19 7.40
N LEU A 166 21.77 5.57 7.52
CA LEU A 166 21.92 4.14 7.24
C LEU A 166 21.17 3.24 8.24
N PRO A 167 21.26 3.45 9.57
CA PRO A 167 20.43 2.71 10.53
C PRO A 167 18.94 2.85 10.24
N LEU A 168 18.47 4.05 9.89
CA LEU A 168 17.07 4.29 9.56
C LEU A 168 16.61 3.51 8.34
N PHE A 169 17.44 3.46 7.30
CA PHE A 169 17.15 2.67 6.11
C PHE A 169 17.01 1.17 6.46
N VAL A 170 17.88 0.66 7.33
CA VAL A 170 17.78 -0.72 7.83
C VAL A 170 16.46 -0.92 8.58
N VAL A 171 16.09 -0.03 9.50
CA VAL A 171 14.84 -0.18 10.26
C VAL A 171 13.60 -0.05 9.37
N SER A 172 13.58 0.87 8.41
CA SER A 172 12.48 0.98 7.44
C SER A 172 12.32 -0.27 6.59
N THR A 173 13.44 -0.89 6.18
CA THR A 173 13.43 -2.16 5.44
C THR A 173 12.91 -3.30 6.31
N LEU A 174 13.33 -3.36 7.58
CA LEU A 174 12.82 -4.33 8.55
C LEU A 174 11.32 -4.14 8.84
N ALA A 175 10.84 -2.90 8.87
CA ALA A 175 9.42 -2.60 9.03
C ALA A 175 8.61 -3.09 7.82
N GLN A 176 9.12 -2.89 6.59
CA GLN A 176 8.50 -3.45 5.38
C GLN A 176 8.49 -4.97 5.40
N TRP A 177 9.57 -5.61 5.84
CA TRP A 177 9.63 -7.05 6.01
C TRP A 177 8.59 -7.55 7.03
N LEU A 178 8.45 -6.86 8.17
CA LEU A 178 7.45 -7.19 9.18
C LEU A 178 6.03 -7.08 8.62
N MET A 179 5.75 -6.07 7.80
CA MET A 179 4.46 -5.93 7.12
C MET A 179 4.16 -7.13 6.23
N THR A 180 5.15 -7.63 5.48
CA THR A 180 4.98 -8.84 4.65
C THR A 180 4.75 -10.09 5.48
N VAL A 181 5.46 -10.26 6.60
CA VAL A 181 5.32 -11.44 7.48
C VAL A 181 3.97 -11.48 8.19
N LEU A 182 3.46 -10.31 8.60
CA LEU A 182 2.19 -10.20 9.32
C LEU A 182 0.97 -10.01 8.40
N ASP A 183 1.16 -10.09 7.08
CA ASP A 183 0.12 -9.84 6.06
C ASP A 183 -0.57 -8.47 6.23
N ILE A 184 0.20 -7.47 6.71
CA ILE A 184 -0.26 -6.09 6.85
C ILE A 184 -0.01 -5.38 5.53
N GLY A 185 -1.09 -5.14 4.79
CA GLY A 185 -1.03 -4.42 3.51
C GLY A 185 -0.49 -3.00 3.63
N LEU A 186 0.20 -2.55 2.57
CA LEU A 186 0.50 -1.15 2.34
C LEU A 186 -0.81 -0.41 2.00
N THR A 187 -1.28 0.38 2.94
CA THR A 187 -2.58 1.07 2.87
C THR A 187 -2.40 2.55 3.18
N VAL A 188 -3.47 3.34 2.98
CA VAL A 188 -3.51 4.77 3.35
C VAL A 188 -3.18 4.99 4.82
N SER A 189 -3.38 3.95 5.61
CA SER A 189 -3.20 3.83 7.05
C SER A 189 -1.75 3.63 7.48
N THR A 190 -1.06 2.70 6.82
CA THR A 190 0.27 2.25 7.23
C THR A 190 1.37 3.10 6.59
N LEU A 191 1.07 3.77 5.48
CA LEU A 191 2.02 4.65 4.80
C LEU A 191 2.48 5.85 5.66
N PRO A 192 1.59 6.62 6.33
CA PRO A 192 1.99 7.69 7.25
C PRO A 192 2.73 7.17 8.49
N VAL A 193 2.42 5.96 8.95
CA VAL A 193 3.09 5.32 10.09
C VAL A 193 4.57 5.09 9.81
N ILE A 194 4.92 4.63 8.59
CA ILE A 194 6.32 4.49 8.19
C ILE A 194 7.02 5.85 8.19
N ALA A 195 6.41 6.88 7.60
CA ALA A 195 6.98 8.23 7.59
C ALA A 195 7.20 8.79 8.99
N LEU A 196 6.23 8.59 9.90
CA LEU A 196 6.31 9.01 11.30
C LEU A 196 7.39 8.24 12.07
N GLY A 197 7.45 6.92 11.87
CA GLY A 197 8.47 6.08 12.48
C GLY A 197 9.88 6.42 12.00
N VAL A 198 10.05 6.80 10.74
CA VAL A 198 11.33 7.34 10.23
C VAL A 198 11.66 8.66 10.92
N GLY A 199 10.72 9.60 10.97
CA GLY A 199 10.94 10.91 11.62
C GLY A 199 11.42 10.79 13.06
N ILE A 200 10.72 10.00 13.88
CA ILE A 200 11.10 9.78 15.28
C ILE A 200 12.41 8.98 15.40
N GLY A 201 12.64 8.01 14.51
CA GLY A 201 13.89 7.26 14.51
C GLY A 201 15.11 8.12 14.27
N VAL A 202 14.99 9.12 13.39
CA VAL A 202 16.08 10.05 13.05
C VAL A 202 16.56 10.80 14.27
N ASP A 203 15.62 11.25 15.11
CA ASP A 203 15.91 12.07 16.28
C ASP A 203 16.85 11.34 17.26
N TYR A 204 16.67 10.03 17.45
CA TYR A 204 17.56 9.23 18.30
C TYR A 204 19.00 9.27 17.81
N GLY A 205 19.21 9.09 16.50
CA GLY A 205 20.53 9.14 15.89
C GLY A 205 21.15 10.53 15.95
N ILE A 206 20.37 11.58 15.67
CA ILE A 206 20.83 12.97 15.74
C ILE A 206 21.24 13.33 17.17
N TYR A 207 20.49 12.91 18.18
CA TYR A 207 20.76 13.25 19.57
C TYR A 207 22.10 12.68 20.05
N ILE A 208 22.34 11.39 19.78
CA ILE A 208 23.59 10.70 20.13
C ILE A 208 24.75 11.30 19.32
N LEU A 209 24.57 11.49 18.02
CA LEU A 209 25.63 11.99 17.14
C LEU A 209 26.00 13.45 17.43
N SER A 210 25.05 14.29 17.85
CA SER A 210 25.31 15.67 18.24
C SER A 210 26.26 15.75 19.44
N THR A 211 25.98 14.99 20.49
CA THR A 211 26.88 14.93 21.65
C THR A 211 28.22 14.31 21.27
N MET A 212 28.22 13.21 20.50
CA MET A 212 29.45 12.58 20.02
C MET A 212 30.31 13.55 19.20
N SER A 213 29.72 14.29 18.26
CA SER A 213 30.41 15.27 17.42
C SER A 213 31.01 16.40 18.25
N SER A 214 30.32 16.85 19.30
CA SER A 214 30.86 17.81 20.26
C SER A 214 32.09 17.27 21.01
N LYS A 215 32.04 16.01 21.48
CA LYS A 215 33.17 15.35 22.16
C LYS A 215 34.36 15.10 21.21
N LEU A 216 34.10 14.70 19.95
CA LEU A 216 35.13 14.53 18.93
C LEU A 216 35.85 15.85 18.62
N LYS A 217 35.11 16.97 18.55
CA LYS A 217 35.71 18.30 18.37
C LYS A 217 36.56 18.74 19.57
N ALA A 218 36.26 18.22 20.77
CA ALA A 218 37.08 18.41 21.96
C ALA A 218 38.34 17.53 21.99
N GLY A 219 38.60 16.74 20.95
CA GLY A 219 39.82 15.93 20.80
C GLY A 219 39.75 14.54 21.42
N MET A 220 38.57 14.06 21.85
CA MET A 220 38.40 12.68 22.30
C MET A 220 38.47 11.69 21.15
N ASN A 221 38.95 10.47 21.47
CA ASN A 221 38.86 9.33 20.57
C ASN A 221 37.40 8.93 20.33
N VAL A 222 37.16 8.17 19.25
CA VAL A 222 35.81 7.82 18.81
C VAL A 222 35.07 6.97 19.83
N GLU A 223 35.76 6.01 20.45
CA GLU A 223 35.22 5.15 21.49
C GLU A 223 34.83 5.95 22.74
N ASP A 224 35.73 6.81 23.23
CA ASP A 224 35.49 7.65 24.41
C ASP A 224 34.39 8.69 24.16
N ALA A 225 34.38 9.32 22.99
CA ALA A 225 33.38 10.29 22.57
C ALA A 225 31.98 9.65 22.51
N TYR A 226 31.89 8.42 22.00
CA TYR A 226 30.64 7.66 21.97
C TYR A 226 30.19 7.23 23.36
N LEU A 227 31.08 6.68 24.18
CA LEU A 227 30.78 6.28 25.56
C LEU A 227 30.26 7.49 26.36
N ALA A 228 30.89 8.65 26.22
CA ALA A 228 30.45 9.89 26.85
C ALA A 228 29.07 10.33 26.33
N ALA A 229 28.82 10.23 25.02
CA ALA A 229 27.52 10.54 24.44
C ALA A 229 26.41 9.61 24.96
N LEU A 230 26.70 8.31 25.10
CA LEU A 230 25.75 7.33 25.62
C LEU A 230 25.45 7.55 27.12
N LYS A 231 26.47 7.87 27.93
CA LYS A 231 26.28 8.22 29.34
C LYS A 231 25.45 9.48 29.53
N GLU A 232 25.62 10.47 28.65
CA GLU A 232 24.94 11.76 28.75
C GLU A 232 23.50 11.69 28.19
N ARG A 233 23.29 11.02 27.06
CA ARG A 233 22.03 11.07 26.29
C ARG A 233 21.36 9.73 26.06
N GLY A 234 22.05 8.61 26.26
CA GLY A 234 21.51 7.28 26.01
C GLY A 234 20.30 6.93 26.88
N SER A 235 20.30 7.34 28.16
CA SER A 235 19.15 7.15 29.04
C SER A 235 17.91 7.90 28.54
N ALA A 236 18.07 9.12 28.01
CA ALA A 236 16.97 9.89 27.44
C ALA A 236 16.39 9.21 26.19
N VAL A 237 17.25 8.69 25.31
CA VAL A 237 16.82 7.93 24.12
C VAL A 237 16.08 6.65 24.52
N LEU A 238 16.58 5.91 25.52
CA LEU A 238 15.94 4.69 26.01
C LEU A 238 14.58 4.95 26.64
N ILE A 239 14.49 5.96 27.51
CA ILE A 239 13.23 6.32 28.17
C ILE A 239 12.21 6.78 27.13
N THR A 240 12.60 7.65 26.19
CA THR A 240 11.68 8.15 25.16
C THR A 240 11.19 7.03 24.23
N GLY A 241 12.08 6.18 23.73
CA GLY A 241 11.72 5.04 22.91
C GLY A 241 10.79 4.05 23.63
N LEU A 242 11.10 3.70 24.87
CA LEU A 242 10.26 2.80 25.66
C LEU A 242 8.90 3.41 26.01
N THR A 243 8.85 4.68 26.41
CA THR A 243 7.59 5.36 26.77
C THR A 243 6.66 5.47 25.56
N LEU A 244 7.20 5.82 24.38
CA LEU A 244 6.42 5.87 23.14
C LEU A 244 5.95 4.47 22.72
N ALA A 245 6.82 3.47 22.80
CA ALA A 245 6.49 2.09 22.49
C ALA A 245 5.36 1.55 23.38
N ILE A 246 5.44 1.78 24.70
CA ILE A 246 4.39 1.40 25.66
C ILE A 246 3.10 2.14 25.35
N GLY A 247 3.16 3.47 25.13
CA GLY A 247 1.98 4.28 24.84
C GLY A 247 1.22 3.77 23.61
N VAL A 248 1.93 3.50 22.52
CA VAL A 248 1.31 3.01 21.27
C VAL A 248 0.96 1.52 21.35
N SER A 249 1.67 0.72 22.15
CA SER A 249 1.33 -0.70 22.32
C SER A 249 -0.07 -0.93 22.90
N THR A 250 -0.65 0.07 23.59
CA THR A 250 -2.04 0.00 24.05
C THR A 250 -3.04 -0.15 22.90
N TRP A 251 -2.66 0.22 21.68
CA TRP A 251 -3.50 0.07 20.48
C TRP A 251 -3.73 -1.38 20.08
N PHE A 252 -2.96 -2.32 20.62
CA PHE A 252 -3.21 -3.76 20.44
C PHE A 252 -4.57 -4.21 21.00
N PHE A 253 -5.11 -3.49 21.97
CA PHE A 253 -6.40 -3.80 22.57
C PHE A 253 -7.59 -3.17 21.82
N SER A 254 -7.36 -2.54 20.66
CA SER A 254 -8.44 -1.95 19.87
C SER A 254 -9.19 -3.01 19.06
N ASP A 255 -10.51 -2.89 19.00
CA ASP A 255 -11.37 -3.70 18.12
C ASP A 255 -11.17 -3.36 16.63
N LEU A 256 -10.58 -2.20 16.33
CA LEU A 256 -10.31 -1.76 14.97
C LEU A 256 -8.98 -2.32 14.47
N LYS A 257 -9.03 -3.28 13.54
CA LYS A 257 -7.83 -3.88 12.90
C LYS A 257 -6.84 -2.83 12.37
N PHE A 258 -7.34 -1.74 11.78
CA PHE A 258 -6.55 -0.60 11.35
C PHE A 258 -5.66 -0.03 12.47
N GLN A 259 -6.21 0.12 13.67
CA GLN A 259 -5.51 0.67 14.82
C GLN A 259 -4.50 -0.33 15.39
N VAL A 260 -4.86 -1.62 15.42
CA VAL A 260 -3.95 -2.71 15.83
C VAL A 260 -2.73 -2.78 14.92
N ASP A 261 -2.94 -2.82 13.60
CA ASP A 261 -1.86 -2.95 12.61
C ASP A 261 -0.88 -1.75 12.69
N MET A 262 -1.40 -0.53 12.83
CA MET A 262 -0.57 0.66 13.06
C MET A 262 0.17 0.62 14.40
N GLY A 263 -0.48 0.12 15.45
CA GLY A 263 0.13 -0.07 16.76
C GLY A 263 1.34 -1.00 16.68
N ILE A 264 1.23 -2.12 15.94
CA ILE A 264 2.30 -3.11 15.80
C ILE A 264 3.50 -2.47 15.11
N LEU A 265 3.25 -1.78 14.00
CA LEU A 265 4.30 -1.13 13.22
C LEU A 265 5.00 -0.02 14.01
N LEU A 266 4.26 0.86 14.68
CA LEU A 266 4.86 1.95 15.45
C LEU A 266 5.67 1.44 16.64
N THR A 267 5.13 0.50 17.43
CA THR A 267 5.85 -0.10 18.55
C THR A 267 7.13 -0.77 18.08
N PHE A 268 7.08 -1.53 16.97
CA PHE A 268 8.27 -2.11 16.36
C PHE A 268 9.28 -1.04 15.93
N MET A 269 8.83 -0.02 15.19
CA MET A 269 9.72 1.02 14.69
C MET A 269 10.38 1.81 15.82
N PHE A 270 9.66 2.16 16.89
CA PHE A 270 10.24 2.88 18.02
C PHE A 270 11.30 2.05 18.75
N LEU A 271 11.02 0.79 19.04
CA LEU A 271 11.97 -0.10 19.72
C LEU A 271 13.19 -0.37 18.84
N VAL A 272 12.98 -0.72 17.57
CA VAL A 272 14.09 -1.08 16.68
C VAL A 272 14.91 0.15 16.29
N ASN A 273 14.31 1.33 16.09
CA ASN A 273 15.08 2.57 15.88
C ASN A 273 15.90 2.95 17.10
N MET A 274 15.35 2.82 18.31
CA MET A 274 16.06 3.07 19.55
C MET A 274 17.27 2.12 19.68
N LEU A 275 17.08 0.82 19.43
CA LEU A 275 18.16 -0.16 19.45
C LEU A 275 19.19 0.09 18.34
N ALA A 276 18.74 0.42 17.13
CA ALA A 276 19.61 0.74 16.00
C ALA A 276 20.48 1.98 16.28
N ALA A 277 19.93 3.01 16.94
CA ALA A 277 20.68 4.19 17.34
C ALA A 277 21.77 3.89 18.39
N ILE A 278 21.58 2.87 19.23
CA ILE A 278 22.55 2.50 20.29
C ILE A 278 23.56 1.45 19.79
N ILE A 279 23.19 0.58 18.85
CA ILE A 279 24.01 -0.55 18.40
C ILE A 279 24.68 -0.26 17.06
N ILE A 280 23.94 0.21 16.07
CA ILE A 280 24.44 0.38 14.69
C ILE A 280 25.23 1.67 14.56
N LEU A 281 24.78 2.75 15.21
CA LEU A 281 25.45 4.05 15.18
C LEU A 281 26.93 3.98 15.63
N PRO A 282 27.32 3.34 16.75
CA PRO A 282 28.74 3.23 17.12
C PRO A 282 29.56 2.38 16.15
N ALA A 283 28.98 1.30 15.62
CA ALA A 283 29.67 0.46 14.66
C ALA A 283 30.01 1.25 13.38
N LEU A 284 29.07 2.07 12.90
CA LEU A 284 29.29 2.92 11.73
C LEU A 284 30.23 4.09 12.02
N SER A 285 30.14 4.70 13.21
CA SER A 285 31.00 5.82 13.56
C SER A 285 32.46 5.40 13.74
N ALA A 286 32.72 4.23 14.33
CA ALA A 286 34.05 3.63 14.40
C ALA A 286 34.65 3.35 13.01
N PHE A 287 33.83 2.93 12.06
CA PHE A 287 34.27 2.66 10.68
C PHE A 287 34.57 3.95 9.88
N LEU A 288 33.73 4.99 10.01
CA LEU A 288 33.82 6.23 9.21
C LEU A 288 34.78 7.29 9.79
N TRP A 289 35.09 7.19 11.08
CA TRP A 289 36.14 7.96 11.75
C TRP A 289 37.23 7.01 12.24
N PRO A 290 38.08 6.47 11.35
CA PRO A 290 39.22 5.68 11.79
C PRO A 290 40.12 6.54 12.69
N GLU A 291 40.48 6.00 13.86
CA GLU A 291 41.44 6.62 14.76
C GLU A 291 42.73 6.94 14.01
N LYS A 292 43.17 8.19 14.05
CA LYS A 292 44.55 8.50 13.70
C LYS A 292 45.41 7.82 14.76
N GLY A 293 46.16 6.80 14.36
CA GLY A 293 46.97 5.98 15.26
C GLY A 293 47.69 6.84 16.29
N HIS A 294 47.49 6.50 17.56
CA HIS A 294 48.34 6.95 18.65
C HIS A 294 49.77 6.47 18.33
N ASP A 295 50.58 7.38 17.80
CA ASP A 295 52.04 7.26 17.91
C ASP A 295 52.35 7.35 19.40
N LYS A 296 52.47 6.19 20.04
CA LYS A 296 52.96 6.08 21.41
C LYS A 296 54.38 6.63 21.43
N LYS A 297 54.57 7.79 22.06
CA LYS A 297 55.86 8.21 22.63
C LYS A 297 55.77 8.15 24.14
#